data_AF-L9X5T7-F1
#
_entry.id   AF-L9X5T7-F1
#
_cell.length_a   1.000
_cell.length_b   1.000
_cell.length_c   1.000
_cell.angle_alpha   90.00
_cell.angle_beta   90.00
_cell.angle_gamma   90.00
#
_symmetry.space_group_name_H-M   'P 1'
#
loop_
_entity.id
_entity.type
_entity.pdbx_description
1 polymer ?
#
loop_
_entity_poly.entity_id
_entity_poly.type
_entity_poly.pdbx_seq_one_letter_code
_entity_poly.pdbx_strand_id
1 'polypeptide(L)'
;MSRAPSTLDLVGRAVATVRSDGLAKVIRRSIPVVDRRRKRLVRRALARAGGVSAGRRYLHLRRQVRPATVTDADPFVRHWIDPSRIERQVRGASKRWGRVEDGAWDQATVPFDETPASESVVAHFERGVPWTDTVEFEAYLERLEAGEQPKGCTTVEELEARFEAFDTIYERIERDGYRSQPELWNERPAYQREIFYKWDRSLDPRLDEITVSIGRDGALLHSDRGDHRLAIAKLLDLEAIPVLVRRRHAQWQSVRDELSAATERAELTERSKQHLEHPDVRDLHAFDASTDGTGTPL
;
A
#
# COMPACT_ATOMS: atom_id res chain seq x y z
N MET A 1 20.00 -5.74 0.98
CA MET A 1 19.95 -7.21 0.84
C MET A 1 20.82 -7.96 1.86
N SER A 2 20.20 -8.51 2.93
CA SER A 2 20.67 -9.84 3.36
C SER A 2 20.63 -10.69 2.09
N ARG A 3 21.77 -11.19 1.65
CA ARG A 3 21.88 -12.03 0.46
C ARG A 3 20.80 -13.09 0.59
N ALA A 4 19.92 -13.23 -0.40
CA ALA A 4 18.93 -14.29 -0.36
C ALA A 4 19.73 -15.58 -0.15
N PRO A 5 19.50 -16.33 0.95
CA PRO A 5 20.38 -17.42 1.33
C PRO A 5 20.51 -18.34 0.14
N SER A 6 21.76 -18.66 -0.21
CA SER A 6 22.03 -19.55 -1.31
C SER A 6 21.33 -20.88 -1.08
N THR A 7 21.13 -21.67 -2.13
CA THR A 7 20.57 -23.01 -1.98
C THR A 7 21.38 -23.83 -0.97
N LEU A 8 22.70 -23.63 -0.94
CA LEU A 8 23.62 -24.24 0.02
C LEU A 8 23.40 -23.73 1.45
N ASP A 9 23.18 -22.43 1.66
CA ASP A 9 22.87 -21.86 2.99
C ASP A 9 21.53 -22.39 3.53
N LEU A 10 20.54 -22.53 2.66
CA LEU A 10 19.23 -23.09 3.03
C LEU A 10 19.34 -24.56 3.40
N VAL A 11 20.14 -25.34 2.67
CA VAL A 11 20.44 -26.73 2.99
C VAL A 11 21.21 -26.84 4.30
N GLY A 12 22.23 -26.01 4.52
CA GLY A 12 23.00 -25.97 5.77
C GLY A 12 22.13 -25.65 6.98
N ARG A 13 21.25 -24.64 6.88
CA ARG A 13 20.29 -24.30 7.95
C ARG A 13 19.25 -25.40 8.17
N ALA A 14 18.80 -26.07 7.11
CA ALA A 14 17.89 -27.19 7.21
C ALA A 14 18.56 -28.36 7.94
N VAL A 15 19.79 -28.75 7.57
CA VAL A 15 20.56 -29.81 8.23
C VAL A 15 20.81 -29.49 9.71
N ALA A 16 21.22 -28.27 10.03
CA ALA A 16 21.41 -27.83 11.41
C ALA A 16 20.12 -27.94 12.23
N THR A 17 18.98 -27.51 11.65
CA THR A 17 17.67 -27.59 12.32
C THR A 17 17.17 -29.04 12.44
N VAL A 18 17.45 -29.93 11.46
CA VAL A 18 17.14 -31.36 11.59
C VAL A 18 17.89 -31.97 12.78
N ARG A 19 19.18 -31.63 12.93
CA ARG A 19 20.03 -32.15 14.00
C ARG A 19 19.62 -31.66 15.40
N SER A 20 19.17 -30.41 15.52
CA SER A 20 18.80 -29.83 16.82
C SER A 20 17.34 -30.08 17.21
N ASP A 21 16.43 -30.01 16.24
CA ASP A 21 14.99 -29.85 16.50
C ASP A 21 14.09 -30.83 15.72
N GLY A 22 14.69 -31.68 14.87
CA GLY A 22 13.98 -32.67 14.08
C GLY A 22 13.33 -32.17 12.78
N LEU A 23 12.90 -33.12 11.95
CA LEU A 23 12.38 -32.89 10.59
C LEU A 23 11.11 -32.03 10.56
N ALA A 24 10.21 -32.21 11.54
CA ALA A 24 8.95 -31.48 11.61
C ALA A 24 9.15 -29.96 11.69
N LYS A 25 10.17 -29.49 12.43
CA LYS A 25 10.48 -28.05 12.53
C LYS A 25 11.06 -27.51 11.24
N VAL A 26 11.81 -28.32 10.48
CA VAL A 26 12.30 -27.96 9.14
C VAL A 26 11.15 -27.80 8.15
N ILE A 27 10.20 -28.74 8.12
CA ILE A 27 9.02 -28.64 7.27
C ILE A 27 8.24 -27.37 7.61
N ARG A 28 7.95 -27.14 8.90
CA ARG A 28 7.23 -25.95 9.37
C ARG A 28 7.95 -24.64 9.00
N ARG A 29 9.28 -24.57 9.15
CA ARG A 29 10.09 -23.40 8.76
C ARG A 29 10.21 -23.23 7.24
N SER A 30 10.08 -24.31 6.47
CA SER A 30 10.21 -24.29 5.00
C SER A 30 8.94 -23.79 4.31
N ILE A 31 7.75 -24.08 4.84
CA ILE A 31 6.46 -23.68 4.25
C ILE A 31 6.40 -22.17 3.93
N PRO A 32 6.71 -21.23 4.86
CA PRO A 32 6.70 -19.80 4.55
C PRO A 32 7.76 -19.37 3.54
N VAL A 33 8.88 -20.09 3.44
CA VAL A 33 9.94 -19.81 2.46
C VAL A 33 9.49 -20.21 1.07
N VAL A 34 8.93 -21.41 0.92
CA VAL A 34 8.40 -21.93 -0.34
C VAL A 34 7.24 -21.06 -0.84
N ASP A 35 6.30 -20.72 0.03
CA ASP A 35 5.17 -19.84 -0.31
C ASP A 35 5.63 -18.45 -0.76
N ARG A 36 6.62 -17.85 -0.08
CA ARG A 36 7.24 -16.58 -0.51
C ARG A 36 7.91 -16.70 -1.89
N ARG A 37 8.66 -17.78 -2.14
CA ARG A 37 9.29 -18.04 -3.46
C ARG A 37 8.25 -18.19 -4.55
N ARG A 38 7.22 -19.03 -4.34
CA ARG A 38 6.10 -19.22 -5.28
C ARG A 38 5.42 -17.89 -5.61
N LYS A 39 5.07 -17.07 -4.60
CA LYS A 39 4.47 -15.74 -4.80
C LYS A 39 5.37 -14.78 -5.58
N ARG A 40 6.69 -14.86 -5.42
CA ARG A 40 7.65 -14.06 -6.21
C ARG A 40 7.69 -14.54 -7.67
N LEU A 41 7.68 -15.84 -7.91
CA LEU A 41 7.65 -16.42 -9.26
C LEU A 41 6.35 -16.05 -10.00
N VAL A 42 5.19 -16.18 -9.37
CA VAL A 42 3.91 -15.78 -9.96
C VAL A 42 3.93 -14.30 -10.35
N ARG A 43 4.40 -13.41 -9.45
CA ARG A 43 4.52 -11.98 -9.77
C ARG A 43 5.43 -11.71 -10.96
N ARG A 44 6.59 -12.37 -11.02
CA ARG A 44 7.53 -12.26 -12.16
C ARG A 44 6.94 -12.78 -13.46
N ALA A 45 6.15 -13.85 -13.41
CA ALA A 45 5.46 -14.38 -14.57
C ALA A 45 4.39 -13.39 -15.06
N LEU A 46 3.58 -12.84 -14.16
CA LEU A 46 2.57 -11.84 -14.51
C LEU A 46 3.20 -10.56 -15.07
N ALA A 47 4.31 -10.08 -14.47
CA ALA A 47 5.05 -8.93 -14.99
C ALA A 47 5.49 -9.14 -16.44
N ARG A 48 6.02 -10.34 -16.77
CA ARG A 48 6.41 -10.70 -18.14
C ARG A 48 5.23 -10.92 -19.09
N ALA A 49 4.09 -11.37 -18.58
CA ALA A 49 2.90 -11.68 -19.35
C ALA A 49 1.99 -10.44 -19.62
N GLY A 50 2.50 -9.23 -19.42
CA GLY A 50 1.76 -7.98 -19.64
C GLY A 50 1.40 -7.19 -18.39
N GLY A 51 2.12 -7.39 -17.27
CA GLY A 51 2.05 -6.54 -16.08
C GLY A 51 0.63 -6.39 -15.51
N VAL A 52 0.15 -5.15 -15.45
CA VAL A 52 -1.17 -4.80 -14.91
C VAL A 52 -2.30 -5.60 -15.57
N SER A 53 -2.32 -5.71 -16.90
CA SER A 53 -3.37 -6.44 -17.63
C SER A 53 -3.39 -7.93 -17.29
N ALA A 54 -2.21 -8.54 -17.13
CA ALA A 54 -2.11 -9.93 -16.65
C ALA A 54 -2.56 -10.06 -15.20
N GLY A 55 -2.22 -9.10 -14.34
CA GLY A 55 -2.65 -9.04 -12.95
C GLY A 55 -4.17 -8.94 -12.81
N ARG A 56 -4.83 -8.11 -13.63
CA ARG A 56 -6.31 -7.98 -13.66
C ARG A 56 -6.96 -9.31 -13.99
N ARG A 57 -6.54 -9.95 -15.09
CA ARG A 57 -7.03 -11.29 -15.47
C ARG A 57 -6.82 -12.32 -14.37
N TYR A 58 -5.63 -12.32 -13.76
CA TYR A 58 -5.32 -13.23 -12.65
C TYR A 58 -6.26 -13.02 -11.44
N LEU A 59 -6.52 -11.77 -11.04
CA LEU A 59 -7.41 -11.47 -9.93
C LEU A 59 -8.86 -11.81 -10.25
N HIS A 60 -9.32 -11.50 -11.47
CA HIS A 60 -10.65 -11.86 -11.94
C HIS A 60 -10.90 -13.37 -11.86
N LEU A 61 -10.00 -14.19 -12.42
CA LEU A 61 -10.08 -15.66 -12.33
C LEU A 61 -10.01 -16.14 -10.88
N ARG A 62 -9.18 -15.53 -10.04
CA ARG A 62 -9.12 -15.89 -8.62
C ARG A 62 -10.37 -15.54 -7.85
N ARG A 63 -11.08 -14.47 -8.23
CA ARG A 63 -12.37 -14.11 -7.64
C ARG A 63 -13.42 -15.16 -7.96
N GLN A 64 -13.50 -15.64 -9.21
CA GLN A 64 -14.43 -16.70 -9.59
C GLN A 64 -14.26 -17.97 -8.73
N VAL A 65 -13.03 -18.30 -8.36
CA VAL A 65 -12.74 -19.47 -7.51
C VAL A 65 -12.85 -19.16 -6.01
N ARG A 66 -12.61 -17.92 -5.58
CA ARG A 66 -12.56 -17.54 -4.16
C ARG A 66 -13.15 -16.14 -3.92
N PRO A 67 -14.46 -15.95 -4.13
CA PRO A 67 -15.10 -14.63 -4.09
C PRO A 67 -14.98 -13.97 -2.72
N ALA A 68 -15.05 -14.74 -1.63
CA ALA A 68 -14.90 -14.22 -0.27
C ALA A 68 -13.51 -13.65 0.08
N THR A 69 -12.48 -13.87 -0.75
CA THR A 69 -11.08 -13.47 -0.43
C THR A 69 -10.47 -12.51 -1.44
N VAL A 70 -11.19 -12.22 -2.53
CA VAL A 70 -10.75 -11.38 -3.64
C VAL A 70 -11.90 -10.45 -4.00
N THR A 71 -11.61 -9.16 -3.96
CA THR A 71 -12.57 -8.08 -4.22
C THR A 71 -13.02 -8.07 -5.68
N ASP A 72 -14.23 -7.58 -5.93
CA ASP A 72 -14.76 -7.25 -7.26
C ASP A 72 -14.02 -6.07 -7.91
N ALA A 73 -13.56 -5.12 -7.09
CA ALA A 73 -12.91 -3.89 -7.53
C ALA A 73 -11.58 -4.16 -8.22
N ASP A 74 -11.22 -3.34 -9.21
CA ASP A 74 -9.87 -3.34 -9.78
C ASP A 74 -8.88 -2.64 -8.81
N PRO A 75 -7.95 -3.36 -8.16
CA PRO A 75 -7.01 -2.75 -7.22
C PRO A 75 -5.91 -1.91 -7.90
N PHE A 76 -5.91 -1.82 -9.23
CA PHE A 76 -4.96 -1.01 -10.01
C PHE A 76 -5.55 0.31 -10.50
N VAL A 77 -6.84 0.58 -10.20
CA VAL A 77 -7.46 1.89 -10.39
C VAL A 77 -6.99 2.83 -9.28
N ARG A 78 -6.65 4.06 -9.67
CA ARG A 78 -6.29 5.13 -8.73
C ARG A 78 -7.54 5.88 -8.34
N HIS A 79 -7.71 6.11 -7.05
CA HIS A 79 -8.71 7.03 -6.53
C HIS A 79 -8.01 8.33 -6.17
N TRP A 80 -8.52 9.45 -6.66
CA TRP A 80 -8.08 10.77 -6.24
C TRP A 80 -8.85 11.16 -4.98
N ILE A 81 -8.13 11.35 -3.88
CA ILE A 81 -8.71 11.63 -2.58
C ILE A 81 -7.94 12.76 -1.90
N ASP A 82 -8.65 13.50 -1.05
CA ASP A 82 -8.04 14.43 -0.11
C ASP A 82 -7.11 13.65 0.86
N PRO A 83 -5.81 13.99 0.95
CA PRO A 83 -4.86 13.35 1.86
C PRO A 83 -5.24 13.50 3.34
N SER A 84 -6.01 14.52 3.74
CA SER A 84 -6.50 14.72 5.11
C SER A 84 -7.33 13.54 5.60
N ARG A 85 -8.07 12.88 4.68
CA ARG A 85 -8.89 11.70 4.96
C ARG A 85 -8.10 10.47 5.37
N ILE A 86 -6.77 10.47 5.20
CA ILE A 86 -5.89 9.41 5.64
C ILE A 86 -5.28 9.80 6.98
N GLU A 87 -6.00 9.53 8.07
CA GLU A 87 -5.58 9.92 9.43
C GLU A 87 -4.68 8.88 10.09
N ARG A 88 -4.77 7.61 9.68
CA ARG A 88 -4.11 6.50 10.39
C ARG A 88 -3.39 5.55 9.44
N GLN A 89 -2.35 4.90 9.94
CA GLN A 89 -1.58 3.86 9.26
C GLN A 89 -1.82 2.49 9.90
N VAL A 90 -2.00 1.45 9.08
CA VAL A 90 -2.06 0.05 9.58
C VAL A 90 -0.69 -0.47 9.97
N ARG A 91 -0.58 -1.10 11.15
CA ARG A 91 0.66 -1.78 11.56
C ARG A 91 0.93 -3.04 10.73
N GLY A 92 -0.12 -3.72 10.27
CA GLY A 92 -0.06 -4.99 9.54
C GLY A 92 -0.40 -4.86 8.05
N ALA A 93 0.34 -4.06 7.29
CA ALA A 93 0.02 -3.76 5.89
C ALA A 93 0.03 -5.01 4.96
N SER A 94 -0.92 -5.05 4.02
CA SER A 94 -0.99 -6.15 3.05
C SER A 94 -0.12 -5.88 1.83
N LYS A 95 0.74 -6.84 1.49
CA LYS A 95 1.59 -6.79 0.28
C LYS A 95 0.93 -7.40 -0.95
N ARG A 96 -0.37 -7.70 -0.87
CA ARG A 96 -1.15 -8.36 -1.91
C ARG A 96 -2.21 -7.39 -2.41
N TRP A 97 -2.44 -7.41 -3.71
CA TRP A 97 -3.47 -6.61 -4.36
C TRP A 97 -4.83 -7.32 -4.32
N GLY A 98 -5.90 -6.54 -4.19
CA GLY A 98 -7.28 -6.98 -4.37
C GLY A 98 -7.76 -7.99 -3.32
N ARG A 99 -7.27 -7.90 -2.08
CA ARG A 99 -7.64 -8.84 -1.02
C ARG A 99 -8.85 -8.36 -0.22
N VAL A 100 -9.69 -9.31 0.13
CA VAL A 100 -10.70 -9.16 1.18
C VAL A 100 -10.20 -9.94 2.39
N GLU A 101 -10.06 -9.26 3.53
CA GLU A 101 -9.55 -9.81 4.78
C GLU A 101 -10.46 -9.39 5.93
N ASP A 102 -10.86 -10.34 6.77
CA ASP A 102 -11.59 -10.09 8.01
C ASP A 102 -10.63 -9.98 9.21
N GLY A 103 -11.16 -9.65 10.39
CA GLY A 103 -10.44 -9.58 11.65
C GLY A 103 -10.04 -8.16 12.07
N ALA A 104 -9.24 -8.04 13.13
CA ALA A 104 -8.95 -6.74 13.76
C ALA A 104 -7.78 -5.96 13.12
N TRP A 105 -7.42 -6.26 11.87
CA TRP A 105 -6.22 -5.66 11.26
C TRP A 105 -6.36 -4.15 11.02
N ASP A 106 -7.59 -3.68 10.84
CA ASP A 106 -7.95 -2.27 10.63
C ASP A 106 -7.97 -1.46 11.93
N GLN A 107 -8.06 -2.14 13.08
CA GLN A 107 -8.00 -1.54 14.41
C GLN A 107 -6.55 -1.40 14.92
N ALA A 108 -5.64 -2.28 14.46
CA ALA A 108 -4.23 -2.21 14.79
C ALA A 108 -3.51 -1.11 13.98
N THR A 109 -3.75 0.15 14.35
CA THR A 109 -3.29 1.34 13.64
C THR A 109 -2.52 2.30 14.55
N VAL A 110 -1.85 3.27 13.93
CA VAL A 110 -1.22 4.44 14.56
C VAL A 110 -1.70 5.70 13.84
N PRO A 111 -1.79 6.87 14.48
CA PRO A 111 -1.93 8.13 13.78
C PRO A 111 -0.82 8.26 12.73
N PHE A 112 -1.16 8.66 11.50
CA PHE A 112 -0.19 8.76 10.42
C PHE A 112 0.84 9.87 10.71
N ASP A 113 0.37 10.97 11.29
CA ASP A 113 1.19 12.15 11.55
C ASP A 113 2.24 11.91 12.65
N GLU A 114 2.04 10.90 13.49
CA GLU A 114 2.98 10.39 14.52
C GLU A 114 3.89 9.26 14.00
N THR A 115 3.90 9.00 12.69
CA THR A 115 4.85 8.04 12.13
C THR A 115 6.22 8.68 11.97
N PRO A 116 7.34 7.93 12.15
CA PRO A 116 8.67 8.48 11.98
C PRO A 116 8.89 9.18 10.63
N ALA A 117 8.28 8.66 9.56
CA ALA A 117 8.36 9.28 8.24
C ALA A 117 7.66 10.65 8.20
N SER A 118 6.46 10.75 8.77
CA SER A 118 5.73 12.02 8.84
C SER A 118 6.47 13.03 9.73
N GLU A 119 6.87 12.62 10.93
CA GLU A 119 7.60 13.47 11.87
C GLU A 119 8.91 14.01 11.27
N SER A 120 9.64 13.17 10.52
CA SER A 120 10.90 13.55 9.86
C SER A 120 10.68 14.53 8.72
N VAL A 121 9.63 14.34 7.90
CA VAL A 121 9.25 15.29 6.84
C VAL A 121 8.91 16.65 7.43
N VAL A 122 8.07 16.70 8.46
CA VAL A 122 7.71 17.96 9.14
C VAL A 122 8.95 18.59 9.80
N ALA A 123 9.81 17.79 10.44
CA ALA A 123 11.05 18.29 11.04
C ALA A 123 11.96 18.96 10.01
N HIS A 124 12.12 18.32 8.86
CA HIS A 124 13.01 18.83 7.83
C HIS A 124 12.46 20.10 7.20
N PHE A 125 11.24 20.05 6.66
CA PHE A 125 10.71 21.14 5.83
C PHE A 125 10.12 22.31 6.63
N GLU A 126 9.49 22.07 7.79
CA GLU A 126 8.96 23.19 8.61
C GLU A 126 9.97 23.73 9.61
N ARG A 127 10.78 22.84 10.21
CA ARG A 127 11.69 23.21 11.31
C ARG A 127 13.15 23.35 10.88
N GLY A 128 13.47 23.08 9.62
CA GLY A 128 14.82 23.21 9.07
C GLY A 128 15.83 22.21 9.66
N VAL A 129 15.35 21.08 10.21
CA VAL A 129 16.21 20.05 10.78
C VAL A 129 16.90 19.28 9.64
N PRO A 130 18.24 19.16 9.60
CA PRO A 130 18.91 18.34 8.59
C PRO A 130 18.40 16.89 8.61
N TRP A 131 18.31 16.23 7.45
CA TRP A 131 17.82 14.85 7.38
C TRP A 131 18.56 13.89 8.31
N THR A 132 19.87 14.08 8.49
CA THR A 132 20.73 13.28 9.37
C THR A 132 20.27 13.27 10.83
N ASP A 133 19.56 14.32 11.25
CA ASP A 133 19.13 14.56 12.62
C ASP A 133 17.63 14.27 12.79
N THR A 134 16.99 13.63 11.79
CA THR A 134 15.59 13.25 11.86
C THR A 134 15.39 11.84 12.42
N VAL A 135 14.27 11.64 13.12
CA VAL A 135 13.94 10.37 13.79
C VAL A 135 13.95 9.15 12.86
N GLU A 136 13.51 9.28 11.61
CA GLU A 136 13.54 8.15 10.66
C GLU A 136 14.95 7.86 10.16
N PHE A 137 15.76 8.90 9.96
CA PHE A 137 17.15 8.73 9.53
C PHE A 137 17.95 8.00 10.60
N GLU A 138 17.87 8.45 11.85
CA GLU A 138 18.51 7.78 13.00
C GLU A 138 18.08 6.32 13.11
N ALA A 139 16.78 6.03 13.03
CA ALA A 139 16.26 4.67 13.07
C ALA A 139 16.74 3.79 11.90
N TYR A 140 17.07 4.36 10.74
CA TYR A 140 17.71 3.62 9.65
C TYR A 140 19.22 3.49 9.82
N LEU A 141 19.90 4.49 10.38
CA LEU A 141 21.32 4.42 10.69
C LEU A 141 21.60 3.29 11.68
N GLU A 142 20.85 3.21 12.79
CA GLU A 142 20.99 2.12 13.77
C GLU A 142 20.83 0.73 13.14
N ARG A 143 19.89 0.59 12.20
CA ARG A 143 19.67 -0.66 11.48
C ARG A 143 20.81 -0.99 10.52
N LEU A 144 21.37 0.02 9.87
CA LEU A 144 22.52 -0.12 9.00
C LEU A 144 23.76 -0.57 9.81
N GLU A 145 23.99 0.06 10.96
CA GLU A 145 25.06 -0.30 11.91
C GLU A 145 24.89 -1.72 12.48
N ALA A 146 23.64 -2.15 12.69
CA ALA A 146 23.30 -3.53 13.05
C ALA A 146 23.51 -4.55 11.90
N GLY A 147 24.00 -4.12 10.73
CA GLY A 147 24.24 -4.95 9.56
C GLY A 147 22.99 -5.28 8.74
N GLU A 148 21.86 -4.61 9.01
CA GLU A 148 20.74 -4.62 8.09
C GLU A 148 21.01 -3.74 6.86
N GLN A 149 20.09 -3.78 5.90
CA GLN A 149 20.18 -2.96 4.69
C GLN A 149 18.83 -2.24 4.51
N PRO A 150 18.54 -1.26 5.40
CA PRO A 150 17.27 -0.54 5.44
C PRO A 150 17.07 0.21 4.13
N LYS A 151 15.87 0.08 3.57
CA LYS A 151 15.49 0.59 2.23
C LYS A 151 16.42 0.19 1.08
N GLY A 152 17.47 -0.58 1.33
CA GLY A 152 18.42 -1.04 0.34
C GLY A 152 19.83 -0.55 0.47
N CYS A 153 20.03 0.49 1.27
CA CYS A 153 21.30 1.11 1.50
C CYS A 153 22.22 0.13 2.24
N THR A 154 23.48 0.19 1.87
CA THR A 154 24.59 -0.61 2.41
C THR A 154 25.66 0.27 3.04
N THR A 155 25.64 1.57 2.75
CA THR A 155 26.49 2.58 3.38
C THR A 155 25.66 3.77 3.88
N VAL A 156 26.29 4.61 4.70
CA VAL A 156 25.66 5.82 5.26
C VAL A 156 25.42 6.84 4.15
N GLU A 157 26.35 6.98 3.21
CA GLU A 157 26.27 7.90 2.08
C GLU A 157 25.10 7.52 1.15
N GLU A 158 24.86 6.22 0.93
CA GLU A 158 23.67 5.75 0.19
C GLU A 158 22.37 6.05 0.93
N LEU A 159 22.40 6.14 2.25
CA LEU A 159 21.24 6.51 3.08
C LEU A 159 21.01 8.02 3.03
N GLU A 160 22.05 8.84 3.18
CA GLU A 160 21.99 10.31 3.05
C GLU A 160 21.45 10.73 1.69
N ALA A 161 22.08 10.27 0.60
CA ALA A 161 21.64 10.57 -0.76
C ALA A 161 20.18 10.17 -1.02
N ARG A 162 19.69 9.13 -0.33
CA ARG A 162 18.29 8.72 -0.41
C ARG A 162 17.35 9.72 0.25
N PHE A 163 17.73 10.30 1.38
CA PHE A 163 16.92 11.29 2.08
C PHE A 163 16.96 12.64 1.37
N GLU A 164 18.12 13.06 0.87
CA GLU A 164 18.25 14.27 0.02
C GLU A 164 17.38 14.18 -1.25
N ALA A 165 17.17 12.97 -1.78
CA ALA A 165 16.25 12.78 -2.90
C ALA A 165 14.78 13.15 -2.55
N PHE A 166 14.41 13.24 -1.28
CA PHE A 166 13.09 13.73 -0.86
C PHE A 166 12.94 15.23 -1.08
N ASP A 167 14.01 16.01 -1.05
CA ASP A 167 13.96 17.47 -1.31
C ASP A 167 13.53 17.71 -2.75
N THR A 168 14.10 16.95 -3.69
CA THR A 168 13.68 16.98 -5.10
C THR A 168 12.22 16.55 -5.29
N ILE A 169 11.70 15.65 -4.45
CA ILE A 169 10.30 15.24 -4.50
C ILE A 169 9.41 16.34 -3.93
N TYR A 170 9.78 16.94 -2.80
CA TYR A 170 9.09 18.05 -2.17
C TYR A 170 8.97 19.23 -3.14
N GLU A 171 10.09 19.73 -3.66
CA GLU A 171 10.14 20.88 -4.57
C GLU A 171 9.25 20.68 -5.81
N ARG A 172 9.17 19.45 -6.32
CA ARG A 172 8.32 19.13 -7.47
C ARG A 172 6.86 19.10 -7.11
N ILE A 173 6.51 18.52 -5.97
CA ILE A 173 5.12 18.47 -5.52
C ILE A 173 4.64 19.88 -5.17
N GLU A 174 5.47 20.68 -4.54
CA GLU A 174 5.20 22.09 -4.23
C GLU A 174 4.99 22.92 -5.50
N ARG A 175 5.87 22.77 -6.49
CA ARG A 175 5.79 23.55 -7.74
C ARG A 175 4.68 23.09 -8.68
N ASP A 176 4.55 21.79 -8.91
CA ASP A 176 3.73 21.21 -9.99
C ASP A 176 2.45 20.53 -9.48
N GLY A 177 2.24 20.45 -8.16
CA GLY A 177 1.25 19.57 -7.54
C GLY A 177 1.65 18.10 -7.59
N TYR A 178 0.80 17.23 -7.05
CA TYR A 178 1.07 15.79 -7.05
C TYR A 178 0.83 15.18 -8.43
N ARG A 179 1.85 14.54 -8.99
CA ARG A 179 1.76 13.79 -10.26
C ARG A 179 1.82 12.30 -10.02
N SER A 180 0.91 11.57 -10.66
CA SER A 180 0.81 10.12 -10.50
C SER A 180 1.99 9.39 -11.11
N GLN A 181 2.27 8.18 -10.62
CA GLN A 181 3.38 7.38 -11.14
C GLN A 181 3.31 7.07 -12.65
N PRO A 182 2.14 6.80 -13.27
CA PRO A 182 2.03 6.68 -14.72
C PRO A 182 2.42 7.94 -15.49
N GLU A 183 2.05 9.12 -15.00
CA GLU A 183 2.39 10.39 -15.66
C GLU A 183 3.90 10.60 -15.63
N LEU A 184 4.50 10.44 -14.46
CA LEU A 184 5.96 10.50 -14.31
C LEU A 184 6.68 9.44 -15.15
N TRP A 185 6.09 8.24 -15.28
CA TRP A 185 6.63 7.16 -16.12
C TRP A 185 6.67 7.56 -17.60
N ASN A 186 5.60 8.18 -18.10
CA ASN A 186 5.48 8.55 -19.51
C ASN A 186 6.42 9.69 -19.88
N GLU A 187 6.64 10.65 -18.98
CA GLU A 187 7.49 11.81 -19.26
C GLU A 187 8.97 11.57 -19.00
N ARG A 188 9.31 10.81 -17.96
CA ARG A 188 10.70 10.59 -17.54
C ARG A 188 10.97 9.11 -17.24
N PRO A 189 11.03 8.24 -18.26
CA PRO A 189 11.30 6.82 -18.07
C PRO A 189 12.68 6.53 -17.43
N ALA A 190 13.64 7.44 -17.53
CA ALA A 190 14.98 7.30 -16.91
C ALA A 190 14.96 7.53 -15.39
N TYR A 191 14.18 8.51 -14.90
CA TYR A 191 14.05 8.87 -13.47
C TYR A 191 13.65 7.68 -12.59
N GLN A 192 12.91 6.73 -13.15
CA GLN A 192 12.45 5.54 -12.44
C GLN A 192 13.52 4.45 -12.28
N ARG A 193 14.57 4.45 -13.10
CA ARG A 193 15.70 3.51 -12.94
C ARG A 193 16.58 3.88 -11.77
N GLU A 194 16.61 5.16 -11.40
CA GLU A 194 17.50 5.72 -10.38
C GLU A 194 16.88 5.69 -8.98
N ILE A 195 15.56 5.91 -8.85
CA ILE A 195 14.92 6.08 -7.53
C ILE A 195 14.31 4.79 -6.96
N PHE A 196 13.89 3.84 -7.80
CA PHE A 196 13.17 2.65 -7.35
C PHE A 196 14.08 1.44 -7.12
N TYR A 197 14.56 1.32 -5.88
CA TYR A 197 15.43 0.23 -5.42
C TYR A 197 14.88 -1.20 -5.59
N LYS A 198 13.61 -1.46 -5.97
CA LYS A 198 13.14 -2.86 -6.17
C LYS A 198 12.09 -3.05 -7.26
N TRP A 199 12.56 -3.04 -8.51
CA TRP A 199 11.91 -3.72 -9.65
C TRP A 199 11.45 -5.16 -9.35
N ASP A 200 12.09 -5.80 -8.38
CA ASP A 200 11.81 -7.16 -7.94
C ASP A 200 10.47 -7.35 -7.19
N ARG A 201 9.82 -6.26 -6.73
CA ARG A 201 8.69 -6.34 -5.78
C ARG A 201 7.30 -6.04 -6.34
N SER A 202 7.16 -5.34 -7.47
CA SER A 202 5.85 -4.99 -8.03
C SER A 202 5.54 -5.74 -9.32
N LEU A 203 4.25 -5.81 -9.63
CA LEU A 203 3.74 -6.30 -10.91
C LEU A 203 4.11 -5.35 -12.07
N ASP A 204 4.21 -4.06 -11.74
CA ASP A 204 4.49 -2.94 -12.65
C ASP A 204 5.01 -1.76 -11.80
N PRO A 205 6.06 -1.03 -12.22
CA PRO A 205 6.57 0.15 -11.49
C PRO A 205 5.53 1.25 -11.32
N ARG A 206 4.61 1.40 -12.27
CA ARG A 206 3.54 2.40 -12.23
C ARG A 206 2.61 2.20 -11.03
N LEU A 207 2.66 1.04 -10.36
CA LEU A 207 1.91 0.75 -9.14
C LEU A 207 2.62 1.19 -7.86
N ASP A 208 3.76 1.89 -7.95
CA ASP A 208 4.43 2.48 -6.79
C ASP A 208 3.75 3.78 -6.34
N GLU A 209 2.44 3.77 -6.20
CA GLU A 209 1.66 4.89 -5.70
C GLU A 209 1.56 4.85 -4.16
N ILE A 210 1.06 5.93 -3.55
CA ILE A 210 0.56 5.90 -2.16
C ILE A 210 -0.50 4.79 -2.05
N THR A 211 -0.33 3.90 -1.09
CA THR A 211 -1.25 2.76 -0.90
C THR A 211 -2.08 2.91 0.35
N VAL A 212 -3.37 2.60 0.22
CA VAL A 212 -4.33 2.57 1.34
C VAL A 212 -4.97 1.20 1.47
N SER A 213 -5.47 0.90 2.66
CA SER A 213 -6.39 -0.21 2.94
C SER A 213 -7.70 0.38 3.45
N ILE A 214 -8.82 -0.24 3.10
CA ILE A 214 -10.13 0.25 3.55
C ILE A 214 -10.59 -0.57 4.75
N GLY A 215 -10.75 0.11 5.89
CA GLY A 215 -11.23 -0.45 7.15
C GLY A 215 -12.68 -0.93 7.09
N ARG A 216 -13.17 -1.53 8.16
CA ARG A 216 -14.54 -2.07 8.21
C ARG A 216 -15.63 -1.02 7.98
N ASP A 217 -15.38 0.20 8.39
CA ASP A 217 -16.25 1.37 8.37
C ASP A 217 -15.99 2.29 7.17
N GLY A 218 -15.13 1.89 6.23
CA GLY A 218 -14.73 2.74 5.12
C GLY A 218 -13.56 3.67 5.42
N ALA A 219 -12.97 3.62 6.62
CA ALA A 219 -11.79 4.42 6.90
C ALA A 219 -10.64 4.12 5.90
N LEU A 220 -10.04 5.18 5.36
CA LEU A 220 -8.88 5.09 4.46
C LEU A 220 -7.61 5.05 5.32
N LEU A 221 -6.99 3.88 5.39
CA LEU A 221 -5.83 3.65 6.25
C LEU A 221 -4.56 3.55 5.40
N HIS A 222 -3.54 4.37 5.68
CA HIS A 222 -2.25 4.29 5.01
C HIS A 222 -1.66 2.87 5.16
N SER A 223 -1.11 2.32 4.07
CA SER A 223 -0.73 0.91 3.98
C SER A 223 0.78 0.67 3.95
N ASP A 224 1.37 0.36 2.80
CA ASP A 224 2.76 -0.15 2.71
C ASP A 224 3.70 0.70 1.86
N ARG A 225 3.20 1.76 1.22
CA ARG A 225 3.96 2.58 0.26
C ARG A 225 3.47 4.01 0.26
N GLY A 226 4.44 4.90 0.04
CA GLY A 226 4.20 6.31 -0.16
C GLY A 226 4.23 7.12 1.14
N ASP A 227 4.87 6.62 2.20
CA ASP A 227 4.95 7.30 3.51
C ASP A 227 5.39 8.77 3.36
N HIS A 228 6.58 9.02 2.80
CA HIS A 228 7.10 10.37 2.54
C HIS A 228 6.22 11.20 1.62
N ARG A 229 5.66 10.58 0.58
CA ARG A 229 4.82 11.28 -0.41
C ARG A 229 3.49 11.71 0.18
N LEU A 230 2.90 10.91 1.07
CA LEU A 230 1.69 11.28 1.80
C LEU A 230 1.99 12.37 2.84
N ALA A 231 3.10 12.26 3.57
CA ALA A 231 3.52 13.29 4.51
C ALA A 231 3.76 14.65 3.83
N ILE A 232 4.50 14.67 2.71
CA ILE A 232 4.71 15.88 1.90
C ILE A 232 3.37 16.43 1.38
N ALA A 233 2.47 15.58 0.88
CA ALA A 233 1.17 16.01 0.38
C ALA A 233 0.28 16.62 1.47
N LYS A 234 0.32 16.08 2.69
CA LYS A 234 -0.37 16.65 3.87
C LYS A 234 0.26 17.97 4.30
N LEU A 235 1.60 18.03 4.34
CA LEU A 235 2.34 19.23 4.70
C LEU A 235 2.03 20.41 3.75
N LEU A 236 1.94 20.13 2.46
CA LEU A 236 1.62 21.11 1.41
C LEU A 236 0.11 21.38 1.25
N ASP A 237 -0.75 20.80 2.11
CA ASP A 237 -2.21 20.94 2.09
C ASP A 237 -2.84 20.70 0.70
N LEU A 238 -2.43 19.64 0.02
CA LEU A 238 -2.93 19.33 -1.32
C LEU A 238 -4.39 18.87 -1.28
N GLU A 239 -5.21 19.39 -2.20
CA GLU A 239 -6.63 19.02 -2.29
C GLU A 239 -6.86 17.56 -2.71
N ALA A 240 -5.96 16.98 -3.50
CA ALA A 240 -6.12 15.62 -4.02
C ALA A 240 -4.80 14.92 -4.34
N ILE A 241 -4.71 13.66 -3.94
CA ILE A 241 -3.63 12.74 -4.30
C ILE A 241 -4.18 11.42 -4.86
N PRO A 242 -3.48 10.80 -5.83
CA PRO A 242 -3.83 9.47 -6.31
C PRO A 242 -3.41 8.41 -5.30
N VAL A 243 -4.32 7.50 -4.95
CA VAL A 243 -4.04 6.34 -4.10
C VAL A 243 -4.48 5.04 -4.74
N LEU A 244 -3.81 3.95 -4.37
CA LEU A 244 -4.16 2.58 -4.74
C LEU A 244 -4.65 1.78 -3.53
N VAL A 245 -5.75 1.05 -3.69
CA VAL A 245 -6.31 0.21 -2.62
C VAL A 245 -5.68 -1.19 -2.60
N ARG A 246 -5.00 -1.53 -1.50
CA ARG A 246 -4.36 -2.84 -1.28
C ARG A 246 -5.36 -3.93 -0.95
N ARG A 247 -6.13 -3.69 0.10
CA ARG A 247 -7.11 -4.62 0.66
C ARG A 247 -8.31 -3.87 1.20
N ARG A 248 -9.41 -4.60 1.33
CA ARG A 248 -10.66 -4.16 1.95
C ARG A 248 -11.00 -5.09 3.10
N HIS A 249 -11.62 -4.54 4.13
CA HIS A 249 -12.18 -5.35 5.21
C HIS A 249 -13.39 -6.13 4.68
N ALA A 250 -13.62 -7.35 5.18
CA ALA A 250 -14.76 -8.18 4.75
C ALA A 250 -16.11 -7.46 4.91
N GLN A 251 -16.28 -6.75 6.03
CA GLN A 251 -17.49 -5.95 6.26
C GLN A 251 -17.65 -4.77 5.29
N TRP A 252 -16.54 -4.15 4.85
CA TRP A 252 -16.60 -3.11 3.82
C TRP A 252 -16.92 -3.70 2.44
N GLN A 253 -16.35 -4.88 2.12
CA GLN A 253 -16.70 -5.59 0.91
C GLN A 253 -18.19 -5.93 0.84
N SER A 254 -18.83 -6.25 1.97
CA SER A 254 -20.28 -6.45 2.02
C SER A 254 -21.07 -5.19 1.61
N VAL A 255 -20.63 -4.00 2.05
CA VAL A 255 -21.24 -2.72 1.63
C VAL A 255 -21.12 -2.53 0.12
N ARG A 256 -19.93 -2.82 -0.45
CA ARG A 256 -19.74 -2.77 -1.91
C ARG A 256 -20.65 -3.74 -2.65
N ASP A 257 -20.72 -4.98 -2.19
CA ASP A 257 -21.50 -6.04 -2.82
C ASP A 257 -22.99 -5.68 -2.81
N GLU A 258 -23.47 -5.08 -1.71
CA GLU A 258 -24.83 -4.56 -1.58
C GLU A 258 -25.10 -3.39 -2.54
N LEU A 259 -24.24 -2.38 -2.56
CA LEU A 259 -24.38 -1.22 -3.46
C LEU A 259 -24.33 -1.60 -4.94
N SER A 260 -23.54 -2.62 -5.29
CA SER A 260 -23.42 -3.15 -6.65
C SER A 260 -24.63 -3.99 -7.07
N ALA A 261 -25.34 -4.60 -6.12
CA ALA A 261 -26.49 -5.45 -6.39
C ALA A 261 -27.83 -4.69 -6.34
N ALA A 262 -27.90 -3.61 -5.55
CA ALA A 262 -29.11 -2.82 -5.38
C ALA A 262 -29.50 -2.08 -6.66
N THR A 263 -30.79 -2.08 -6.95
CA THR A 263 -31.40 -1.31 -8.04
C THR A 263 -32.02 -0.01 -7.56
N GLU A 264 -32.43 0.04 -6.29
CA GLU A 264 -33.06 1.20 -5.66
C GLU A 264 -32.42 1.53 -4.30
N ARG A 265 -32.36 2.82 -3.95
CA ARG A 265 -31.81 3.28 -2.65
C ARG A 265 -32.56 2.70 -1.45
N ALA A 266 -33.84 2.38 -1.60
CA ALA A 266 -34.68 1.80 -0.55
C ALA A 266 -34.24 0.38 -0.15
N GLU A 267 -33.57 -0.34 -1.04
CA GLU A 267 -33.05 -1.69 -0.79
C GLU A 267 -31.80 -1.69 0.09
N LEU A 268 -31.16 -0.53 0.24
CA LEU A 268 -29.93 -0.38 1.00
C LEU A 268 -30.18 -0.34 2.51
N THR A 269 -29.28 -0.97 3.24
CA THR A 269 -29.09 -0.81 4.67
C THR A 269 -28.65 0.62 4.99
N GLU A 270 -28.99 1.09 6.18
CA GLU A 270 -28.57 2.42 6.66
C GLU A 270 -27.05 2.60 6.63
N ARG A 271 -26.31 1.52 6.90
CA ARG A 271 -24.86 1.50 6.78
C ARG A 271 -24.41 1.82 5.34
N SER A 272 -24.99 1.17 4.34
CA SER A 272 -24.60 1.38 2.95
C SER A 272 -25.00 2.77 2.45
N LYS A 273 -26.15 3.30 2.90
CA LYS A 273 -26.58 4.68 2.61
C LYS A 273 -25.62 5.75 3.15
N GLN A 274 -24.99 5.52 4.30
CA GLN A 274 -24.00 6.45 4.88
C GLN A 274 -22.71 6.57 4.07
N HIS A 275 -22.47 5.66 3.12
CA HIS A 275 -21.20 5.53 2.41
C HIS A 275 -21.29 5.79 0.90
N LEU A 276 -22.41 6.31 0.39
CA LEU A 276 -22.63 6.55 -1.04
C LEU A 276 -21.53 7.41 -1.68
N GLU A 277 -21.05 8.43 -0.97
CA GLU A 277 -19.99 9.34 -1.45
C GLU A 277 -18.56 8.80 -1.26
N HIS A 278 -18.41 7.58 -0.73
CA HIS A 278 -17.09 7.03 -0.48
C HIS A 278 -16.37 6.76 -1.83
N PRO A 279 -15.10 7.20 -2.02
CA PRO A 279 -14.41 7.15 -3.32
C PRO A 279 -14.24 5.75 -3.90
N ASP A 280 -14.35 4.73 -3.06
CA ASP A 280 -14.33 3.33 -3.46
C ASP A 280 -15.65 2.85 -4.13
N VAL A 281 -16.80 3.43 -3.77
CA VAL A 281 -18.14 2.92 -4.14
C VAL A 281 -19.01 3.91 -4.91
N ARG A 282 -18.71 5.20 -4.89
CA ARG A 282 -19.51 6.24 -5.58
C ARG A 282 -19.76 5.97 -7.06
N ASP A 283 -18.84 5.28 -7.73
CA ASP A 283 -18.95 4.95 -9.15
C ASP A 283 -19.68 3.61 -9.41
N LEU A 284 -20.16 2.93 -8.36
CA LEU A 284 -20.89 1.66 -8.45
C LEU A 284 -22.41 1.85 -8.57
N HIS A 285 -22.93 3.02 -8.23
CA HIS A 285 -24.36 3.30 -8.18
C HIS A 285 -24.69 4.68 -8.78
N ALA A 286 -25.96 4.90 -9.06
CA ALA A 286 -26.50 6.20 -9.49
C ALA A 286 -27.32 6.90 -8.40
N PHE A 287 -27.28 6.42 -7.16
CA PHE A 287 -28.05 7.00 -6.05
C PHE A 287 -27.44 8.33 -5.58
N ASP A 288 -28.25 9.38 -5.57
CA ASP A 288 -27.87 10.66 -4.95
C ASP A 288 -27.81 10.51 -3.42
N ALA A 289 -26.84 11.14 -2.75
CA ALA A 289 -26.76 11.20 -1.30
C ALA A 289 -27.92 11.98 -0.65
N SER A 290 -28.55 12.92 -1.36
CA SER A 290 -29.45 13.94 -0.81
C SER A 290 -30.95 13.59 -0.78
N THR A 291 -31.39 12.47 -1.34
CA THR A 291 -32.80 12.07 -1.31
C THR A 291 -33.16 11.31 -0.03
N ASP A 292 -33.08 11.98 1.11
CA ASP A 292 -33.93 11.64 2.24
C ASP A 292 -35.23 12.41 2.11
N GLY A 293 -36.32 11.67 1.95
CA GLY A 293 -37.66 12.20 1.78
C GLY A 293 -38.06 13.09 2.95
N THR A 294 -38.08 14.40 2.70
CA THR A 294 -38.97 15.30 3.43
C THR A 294 -40.37 15.07 2.88
N GLY A 295 -41.17 14.33 3.64
CA GLY A 295 -42.59 14.20 3.38
C GLY A 295 -43.22 15.59 3.29
N THR A 296 -43.95 15.83 2.21
CA THR A 296 -44.89 16.94 2.10
C THR A 296 -46.01 16.72 3.13
N PRO A 297 -46.20 17.59 4.13
CA PRO A 297 -47.48 17.65 4.82
C PRO A 297 -48.46 18.40 3.91
N LEU A 298 -49.64 17.80 3.70
CA LEU A 298 -50.81 18.44 3.13
C LEU A 298 -51.26 19.64 3.98
#